data_AF-A0A940PSQ7-F1
#
_entry.id   AF-A0A940PSQ7-F1
#
_cell.length_a   1.000
_cell.length_b   1.000
_cell.length_c   1.000
_cell.angle_alpha   90.00
_cell.angle_beta   90.00
_cell.angle_gamma   90.00
#
_symmetry.space_group_name_H-M   'P 1'
#
loop_
_entity.id
_entity.type
_entity.pdbx_description
1 polymer ?
#
loop_
_entity_poly.entity_id
_entity_poly.type
_entity_poly.pdbx_seq_one_letter_code
_entity_poly.pdbx_strand_id
1 'polypeptide(L)'
;MHTGTLDHVTGTRKKRAGERIRQFWASDDPAKLLRDWWGGTPSEGRGGAALVRAAQKGYDWQVRDVHRSRNTWILDSPDLIKRRVGDYRAIRGLTIDEVADAAHVDPQVVSMLERQGVTPTTNRDAARVIRALDIKFMKIVAERASND
;
A
#
# COMPACT_ATOMS: atom_id res chain seq x y z
N MET A 1 -5.06 -4.28 14.96
CA MET A 1 -5.14 -3.30 13.85
C MET A 1 -4.83 -4.07 12.56
N HIS A 2 -5.84 -4.64 11.90
CA HIS A 2 -5.61 -5.47 10.72
C HIS A 2 -5.40 -4.57 9.50
N THR A 3 -4.16 -4.60 9.01
CA THR A 3 -3.64 -3.86 7.88
C THR A 3 -4.31 -4.33 6.59
N GLY A 4 -4.89 -3.40 5.83
CA GLY A 4 -5.29 -3.66 4.44
C GLY A 4 -4.03 -3.95 3.62
N THR A 5 -3.69 -5.22 3.46
CA THR A 5 -2.57 -5.70 2.65
C THR A 5 -3.12 -6.51 1.47
N LEU A 6 -2.40 -6.52 0.36
CA LEU A 6 -2.73 -7.36 -0.81
C LEU A 6 -2.06 -8.74 -0.72
N ASP A 7 -1.71 -9.20 0.48
CA ASP A 7 -0.86 -10.39 0.72
C ASP A 7 -1.43 -11.67 0.10
N HIS A 8 -2.76 -11.78 0.03
CA HIS A 8 -3.46 -12.94 -0.54
C HIS A 8 -3.92 -12.72 -1.99
N VAL A 9 -3.55 -11.59 -2.59
CA VAL A 9 -3.96 -11.20 -3.93
C VAL A 9 -2.71 -11.16 -4.80
N THR A 10 -2.57 -12.12 -5.72
CA THR A 10 -1.39 -12.26 -6.57
C THR A 10 -1.68 -11.95 -8.04
N GLY A 11 -0.61 -11.71 -8.82
CA GLY A 11 -0.65 -11.54 -10.27
C GLY A 11 -1.67 -10.47 -10.74
N THR A 12 -2.47 -10.83 -11.74
CA THR A 12 -3.47 -9.94 -12.36
C THR A 12 -4.50 -9.41 -11.36
N ARG A 13 -4.85 -10.20 -10.34
CA ARG A 13 -5.79 -9.72 -9.30
C ARG A 13 -5.17 -8.60 -8.47
N LYS A 14 -3.86 -8.67 -8.18
CA LYS A 14 -3.14 -7.62 -7.44
C LYS A 14 -3.11 -6.32 -8.21
N LYS A 15 -2.85 -6.40 -9.52
CA LYS A 15 -2.85 -5.25 -10.43
C LYS A 15 -4.22 -4.56 -10.47
N ARG A 16 -5.30 -5.33 -10.64
CA ARG A 16 -6.68 -4.79 -10.61
C ARG A 16 -7.05 -4.19 -9.26
N ALA A 17 -6.65 -4.83 -8.15
CA ALA A 17 -6.88 -4.29 -6.82
C ALA A 17 -6.13 -2.95 -6.63
N GLY A 18 -4.87 -2.88 -7.08
CA GLY A 18 -4.08 -1.66 -7.07
C GLY A 18 -4.71 -0.54 -7.90
N GLU A 19 -5.20 -0.87 -9.10
CA GLU A 19 -5.91 0.08 -9.97
C GLU A 19 -7.19 0.63 -9.31
N ARG A 20 -8.01 -0.23 -8.70
CA ARG A 20 -9.19 0.22 -7.94
C ARG A 20 -8.78 1.11 -6.77
N ILE A 21 -7.76 0.75 -6.00
CA ILE A 21 -7.29 1.61 -4.90
C ILE A 21 -6.84 2.98 -5.43
N ARG A 22 -6.16 3.04 -6.59
CA ARG A 22 -5.77 4.29 -7.25
C ARG A 22 -6.97 5.13 -7.67
N GLN A 23 -7.96 4.52 -8.30
CA GLN A 23 -9.21 5.20 -8.67
C GLN A 23 -9.93 5.74 -7.44
N PHE A 24 -9.95 4.98 -6.34
CA PHE A 24 -10.51 5.41 -5.07
C PHE A 24 -9.78 6.64 -4.52
N TRP A 25 -8.43 6.63 -4.49
CA TRP A 25 -7.61 7.76 -4.02
C TRP A 25 -7.69 9.02 -4.89
N ALA A 26 -8.03 8.86 -6.17
CA ALA A 26 -8.17 9.95 -7.13
C ALA A 26 -9.60 10.48 -7.24
N SER A 27 -10.58 9.85 -6.58
CA SER A 27 -11.98 10.20 -6.74
C SER A 27 -12.38 11.40 -5.89
N ASP A 28 -13.09 12.35 -6.49
CA ASP A 28 -13.76 13.44 -5.78
C ASP A 28 -15.01 12.95 -5.01
N ASP A 29 -15.58 11.82 -5.43
CA ASP A 29 -16.69 11.14 -4.75
C ASP A 29 -16.34 9.66 -4.46
N PRO A 30 -15.51 9.42 -3.42
CA PRO A 30 -15.06 8.07 -3.08
C PRO A 30 -16.22 7.18 -2.59
N ALA A 31 -17.27 7.75 -2.01
CA ALA A 31 -18.42 6.99 -1.50
C ALA A 31 -19.28 6.44 -2.64
N LYS A 32 -19.57 7.28 -3.65
CA LYS A 32 -20.26 6.83 -4.87
C LYS A 32 -19.47 5.74 -5.59
N LEU A 33 -18.16 5.94 -5.77
CA LEU A 33 -17.30 4.96 -6.41
C LEU A 33 -17.34 3.57 -5.73
N LEU A 34 -17.31 3.54 -4.39
CA LEU A 34 -17.43 2.28 -3.63
C LEU A 34 -18.80 1.62 -3.83
N ARG A 35 -19.89 2.40 -3.89
CA ARG A 35 -21.24 1.86 -4.18
C ARG A 35 -21.29 1.27 -5.59
N ASP A 36 -20.79 1.99 -6.59
CA ASP A 36 -20.82 1.56 -7.99
C ASP A 36 -20.03 0.26 -8.21
N TRP A 37 -18.93 0.07 -7.46
CA TRP A 37 -18.16 -1.19 -7.51
C TRP A 37 -18.82 -2.36 -6.77
N TRP A 38 -19.69 -2.08 -5.81
CA TRP A 38 -20.33 -3.08 -4.96
C TRP A 38 -21.84 -3.10 -5.14
N GLY A 39 -22.31 -3.91 -6.09
CA GLY A 39 -23.72 -4.13 -6.37
C GLY A 39 -24.45 -5.08 -5.40
N GLY A 40 -23.94 -5.31 -4.19
CA GLY A 40 -24.55 -6.25 -3.23
C GLY A 40 -23.99 -6.11 -1.81
N THR A 41 -24.55 -6.86 -0.85
CA THR A 41 -24.21 -6.71 0.58
C THR A 41 -22.75 -7.09 0.86
N PRO A 42 -21.90 -6.15 1.34
CA PRO A 42 -20.52 -6.40 1.69
C PRO A 42 -20.43 -7.36 2.87
N SER A 43 -19.39 -8.19 2.88
CA SER A 43 -19.13 -9.11 3.98
C SER A 43 -19.00 -8.39 5.32
N GLU A 44 -19.36 -9.09 6.39
CA GLU A 44 -19.05 -8.64 7.74
C GLU A 44 -17.52 -8.67 7.94
N GLY A 45 -16.97 -7.65 8.61
CA GLY A 45 -15.53 -7.49 8.72
C GLY A 45 -15.07 -6.08 9.02
N ARG A 46 -13.76 -5.92 9.26
CA ARG A 46 -13.09 -4.65 9.56
C ARG A 46 -12.37 -4.10 8.32
N GLY A 47 -11.85 -2.87 8.41
CA GLY A 47 -11.07 -2.25 7.34
C GLY A 47 -11.90 -1.93 6.09
N GLY A 48 -11.42 -2.34 4.92
CA GLY A 48 -12.06 -2.04 3.62
C GLY A 48 -13.52 -2.53 3.53
N ALA A 49 -13.84 -3.69 4.10
CA ALA A 49 -15.22 -4.19 4.13
C ALA A 49 -16.13 -3.24 4.92
N ALA A 50 -15.68 -2.74 6.07
CA ALA A 50 -16.43 -1.77 6.88
C ALA A 50 -16.66 -0.45 6.13
N LEU A 51 -15.65 0.00 5.37
CA LEU A 51 -15.72 1.20 4.55
C LEU A 51 -16.74 1.08 3.42
N VAL A 52 -16.80 -0.07 2.74
CA VAL A 52 -17.84 -0.35 1.73
C VAL A 52 -19.23 -0.35 2.36
N ARG A 53 -19.41 -0.91 3.56
CA ARG A 53 -20.71 -0.86 4.26
C ARG A 53 -21.12 0.57 4.60
N ALA A 54 -20.17 1.39 5.06
CA ALA A 54 -20.41 2.79 5.33
C ALA A 54 -20.91 3.52 4.07
N ALA A 55 -20.25 3.30 2.93
CA ALA A 55 -20.67 3.84 1.64
C ALA A 55 -22.10 3.40 1.26
N GLN A 56 -22.42 2.11 1.39
CA GLN A 56 -23.77 1.61 1.05
C GLN A 56 -24.86 2.11 1.99
N LYS A 57 -24.54 2.37 3.26
CA LYS A 57 -25.47 2.96 4.24
C LYS A 57 -25.63 4.48 4.10
N GLY A 58 -24.93 5.11 3.14
CA GLY A 58 -24.96 6.56 2.93
C GLY A 58 -24.10 7.35 3.93
N TYR A 59 -23.19 6.71 4.66
CA TYR A 59 -22.26 7.37 5.57
C TYR A 59 -21.05 7.95 4.83
N ASP A 60 -21.32 8.81 3.86
CA ASP A 60 -20.32 9.35 2.92
C ASP A 60 -19.23 10.16 3.63
N TRP A 61 -19.58 10.79 4.76
CA TRP A 61 -18.62 11.52 5.59
C TRP A 61 -17.54 10.59 6.17
N GLN A 62 -17.89 9.37 6.60
CA GLN A 62 -16.92 8.38 7.11
C GLN A 62 -15.98 7.95 5.99
N VAL A 63 -16.53 7.75 4.79
CA VAL A 63 -15.74 7.38 3.62
C VAL A 63 -14.77 8.49 3.26
N ARG A 64 -15.22 9.75 3.25
CA ARG A 64 -14.38 10.91 2.96
C ARG A 64 -13.29 11.12 4.03
N ASP A 65 -13.59 10.87 5.29
CA ASP A 65 -12.62 10.98 6.39
C ASP A 65 -11.50 9.94 6.25
N VAL A 66 -11.85 8.67 5.99
CA VAL A 66 -10.87 7.61 5.69
C VAL A 66 -10.09 7.91 4.39
N HIS A 67 -10.77 8.44 3.38
CA HIS A 67 -10.13 8.85 2.13
C HIS A 67 -9.08 9.96 2.33
N ARG A 68 -9.38 10.96 3.17
CA ARG A 68 -8.48 12.09 3.47
C ARG A 68 -7.31 11.70 4.36
N SER A 69 -7.54 10.82 5.33
CA SER A 69 -6.57 10.45 6.36
C SER A 69 -5.40 9.58 5.87
N ARG A 70 -5.24 9.37 4.55
CA ARG A 70 -4.11 8.72 3.85
C ARG A 70 -3.11 8.09 4.82
N ASN A 71 -3.44 6.87 5.29
CA ASN A 71 -2.79 6.21 6.43
C ASN A 71 -1.27 6.43 6.49
N THR A 72 -0.80 7.07 7.55
CA THR A 72 0.61 7.09 7.91
C THR A 72 0.97 5.76 8.55
N TRP A 73 2.00 5.09 8.05
CA TRP A 73 2.39 3.76 8.51
C TRP A 73 3.64 3.79 9.39
N ILE A 74 3.79 2.80 10.26
CA ILE A 74 5.06 2.47 10.91
C ILE A 74 5.63 1.28 10.13
N LEU A 75 6.85 1.40 9.61
CA LEU A 75 7.55 0.36 8.86
C LEU A 75 8.68 -0.18 9.73
N ASP A 76 8.32 -0.96 10.73
CA ASP A 76 9.22 -1.40 11.81
C ASP A 76 9.68 -2.86 11.68
N SER A 77 9.29 -3.56 10.62
CA SER A 77 9.78 -4.91 10.33
C SER A 77 10.06 -5.14 8.84
N PRO A 78 11.01 -6.04 8.51
CA PRO A 78 11.26 -6.48 7.13
C PRO A 78 9.98 -6.90 6.41
N ASP A 79 9.15 -7.72 7.05
CA ASP A 79 7.90 -8.20 6.48
C ASP A 79 6.94 -7.06 6.10
N LEU A 80 6.85 -6.01 6.93
CA LEU A 80 6.04 -4.85 6.61
C LEU A 80 6.62 -4.06 5.46
N ILE A 81 7.94 -3.83 5.44
CA ILE A 81 8.60 -3.14 4.32
C ILE A 81 8.34 -3.90 3.01
N LYS A 82 8.58 -5.21 3.00
CA LYS A 82 8.35 -6.11 1.87
C LYS A 82 6.95 -5.96 1.29
N ARG A 83 5.94 -6.12 2.15
CA ARG A 83 4.53 -6.06 1.76
C ARG A 83 4.18 -4.69 1.22
N ARG A 84 4.61 -3.62 1.91
CA ARG A 84 4.23 -2.25 1.56
C ARG A 84 4.87 -1.75 0.27
N VAL A 85 6.14 -2.06 0.04
CA VAL A 85 6.81 -1.71 -1.22
C VAL A 85 6.07 -2.37 -2.39
N GLY A 86 5.82 -3.69 -2.30
CA GLY A 86 5.11 -4.42 -3.36
C GLY A 86 3.65 -3.98 -3.56
N ASP A 87 2.94 -3.66 -2.49
CA ASP A 87 1.55 -3.17 -2.57
C ASP A 87 1.49 -1.77 -3.19
N TYR A 88 2.31 -0.83 -2.71
CA TYR A 88 2.29 0.54 -3.21
C TYR A 88 2.82 0.65 -4.64
N ARG A 89 3.81 -0.17 -5.02
CA ARG A 89 4.23 -0.25 -6.42
C ARG A 89 3.08 -0.74 -7.31
N ALA A 90 2.38 -1.81 -6.91
CA ALA A 90 1.21 -2.29 -7.63
C ALA A 90 0.06 -1.26 -7.68
N ILE A 91 -0.20 -0.57 -6.58
CA ILE A 91 -1.21 0.49 -6.49
C ILE A 91 -0.85 1.66 -7.41
N ARG A 92 0.41 2.07 -7.48
CA ARG A 92 0.86 3.12 -8.42
C ARG A 92 1.02 2.64 -9.85
N GLY A 93 1.04 1.32 -10.06
CA GLY A 93 1.16 0.72 -11.40
C GLY A 93 2.55 0.87 -11.98
N LEU A 94 3.56 1.05 -11.12
CA LEU A 94 4.95 1.23 -11.52
C LEU A 94 5.64 -0.13 -11.68
N THR A 95 6.58 -0.19 -12.59
CA THR A 95 7.56 -1.26 -12.73
C THR A 95 8.66 -1.12 -11.68
N ILE A 96 9.51 -2.15 -11.55
CA ILE A 96 10.66 -2.10 -10.65
C ILE A 96 11.63 -0.99 -11.12
N ASP A 97 11.85 -0.91 -12.43
CA ASP A 97 12.78 0.06 -13.03
C ASP A 97 12.31 1.51 -12.82
N GLU A 98 11.02 1.79 -13.05
CA GLU A 98 10.47 3.14 -12.79
C GLU A 98 10.61 3.57 -11.32
N VAL A 99 10.46 2.65 -10.37
CA VAL A 99 10.67 2.94 -8.94
C VAL A 99 12.15 3.14 -8.64
N ALA A 100 13.03 2.35 -9.24
CA ALA A 100 14.47 2.43 -9.06
C ALA A 100 15.02 3.76 -9.59
N ASP A 101 14.58 4.17 -10.78
CA ASP A 101 14.92 5.45 -11.40
C ASP A 101 14.47 6.62 -10.51
N ALA A 102 13.21 6.61 -10.06
CA ALA A 102 12.66 7.64 -9.17
C ALA A 102 13.36 7.71 -7.80
N ALA A 103 13.88 6.56 -7.32
CA ALA A 103 14.62 6.47 -6.06
C ALA A 103 16.13 6.70 -6.22
N HIS A 104 16.64 6.79 -7.46
CA HIS A 104 18.07 6.79 -7.79
C HIS A 104 18.84 5.64 -7.12
N VAL A 105 18.32 4.41 -7.26
CA VAL A 105 18.94 3.18 -6.76
C VAL A 105 18.99 2.12 -7.86
N ASP A 106 19.75 1.05 -7.65
CA ASP A 106 19.76 -0.09 -8.55
C ASP A 106 18.40 -0.85 -8.51
N PRO A 107 17.83 -1.29 -9.64
CA PRO A 107 16.60 -2.10 -9.67
C PRO A 107 16.64 -3.36 -8.78
N GLN A 108 17.82 -3.93 -8.56
CA GLN A 108 18.00 -5.04 -7.62
C GLN A 108 17.64 -4.66 -6.19
N VAL A 109 17.89 -3.42 -5.75
CA VAL A 109 17.50 -2.94 -4.42
C VAL A 109 15.98 -3.01 -4.24
N VAL A 110 15.22 -2.53 -5.22
CA VAL A 110 13.75 -2.58 -5.19
C VAL A 110 13.26 -4.03 -5.18
N SER A 111 13.84 -4.89 -6.03
CA SER A 111 13.53 -6.32 -6.07
C SER A 111 13.84 -7.02 -4.74
N MET A 112 14.95 -6.69 -4.09
CA MET A 112 15.32 -7.23 -2.78
C MET A 112 14.34 -6.79 -1.69
N LEU A 113 13.95 -5.51 -1.66
CA LEU A 113 12.93 -5.03 -0.72
C LEU A 113 11.62 -5.80 -0.90
N GLU A 114 11.15 -6.04 -2.13
CA GLU A 114 9.91 -6.80 -2.37
C GLU A 114 10.00 -8.30 -2.04
N ARG A 115 11.21 -8.86 -2.00
CA ARG A 115 11.41 -10.30 -1.71
C ARG A 115 11.71 -10.55 -0.25
N GLN A 116 12.53 -9.71 0.38
CA GLN A 116 13.13 -9.91 1.70
C GLN A 116 12.75 -8.81 2.70
N GLY A 117 12.31 -7.64 2.25
CA GLY A 117 11.97 -6.52 3.13
C GLY A 117 13.16 -5.76 3.71
N VAL A 118 14.37 -6.26 3.45
CA VAL A 118 15.64 -5.66 3.85
C VAL A 118 16.55 -5.59 2.64
N THR A 119 17.50 -4.66 2.70
CA THR A 119 18.62 -4.59 1.77
C THR A 119 19.91 -4.80 2.55
N PRO A 120 20.88 -5.56 2.00
CA PRO A 120 22.21 -5.69 2.60
C PRO A 120 22.95 -4.35 2.62
N THR A 121 22.60 -3.44 1.71
CA THR A 121 23.09 -2.07 1.64
C THR A 121 22.10 -1.09 2.28
N THR A 122 22.59 -0.39 3.30
CA THR A 122 22.03 0.65 4.19
C THR A 122 20.54 1.05 4.11
N ASN A 123 19.95 1.37 5.28
CA ASN A 123 18.62 1.98 5.47
C ASN A 123 18.30 3.20 4.58
N ARG A 124 19.33 3.85 4.00
CA ARG A 124 19.17 4.99 3.10
C ARG A 124 18.47 4.63 1.80
N ASP A 125 18.79 3.48 1.20
CA ASP A 125 18.21 3.09 -0.09
C ASP A 125 16.76 2.61 0.08
N ALA A 126 16.47 1.86 1.14
CA ALA A 126 15.10 1.56 1.55
C ALA A 126 14.28 2.85 1.75
N ALA A 127 14.84 3.85 2.44
CA ALA A 127 14.18 5.14 2.64
C ALA A 127 14.00 5.94 1.34
N ARG A 128 14.85 5.76 0.32
CA ARG A 128 14.68 6.37 -1.01
C ARG A 128 13.53 5.71 -1.77
N VAL A 129 13.50 4.38 -1.80
CA VAL A 129 12.42 3.60 -2.45
C VAL A 129 11.06 3.89 -1.82
N ILE A 130 10.98 3.91 -0.49
CA ILE A 130 9.74 4.20 0.24
C ILE A 130 9.24 5.63 -0.06
N ARG A 131 10.16 6.60 -0.18
CA ARG A 131 9.83 7.97 -0.59
C ARG A 131 9.39 8.08 -2.04
N ALA A 132 10.05 7.38 -2.97
CA ALA A 132 9.65 7.34 -4.37
C ALA A 132 8.25 6.75 -4.57
N LEU A 133 7.85 5.82 -3.70
CA LEU A 133 6.49 5.27 -3.64
C LEU A 133 5.50 6.16 -2.88
N ASP A 134 5.93 7.32 -2.37
CA ASP A 134 5.17 8.26 -1.53
C ASP A 134 4.30 7.50 -0.51
N ILE A 135 4.95 6.55 0.16
CA ILE A 135 4.41 5.88 1.34
C ILE A 135 4.63 6.84 2.48
N LYS A 136 3.56 7.32 3.12
CA LYS A 136 3.71 8.09 4.36
C LYS A 136 4.14 7.16 5.48
N PHE A 137 5.29 7.45 6.11
CA PHE A 137 5.79 6.66 7.24
C PHE A 137 6.27 7.54 8.40
N MET A 138 6.16 7.04 9.62
CA MET A 138 6.72 7.68 10.81
C MET A 138 8.16 7.25 11.11
N LYS A 139 8.48 5.98 10.88
CA LYS A 139 9.79 5.39 11.15
C LYS A 139 10.03 4.20 10.23
N ILE A 140 11.29 4.02 9.81
CA ILE A 140 11.77 2.82 9.14
C ILE A 140 12.75 2.14 10.09
N VAL A 141 12.46 0.90 10.49
CA VAL A 141 13.38 0.02 11.21
C VAL A 141 13.55 -1.23 10.35
N ALA A 142 14.55 -1.21 9.48
CA ALA A 142 15.09 -2.45 8.95
C ALA A 142 16.08 -2.94 10.01
N GLU A 143 15.80 -4.09 10.63
CA GLU A 143 16.71 -4.68 11.63
C GLU A 143 18.13 -4.77 11.05
N ARG A 144 19.12 -4.40 11.87
CA ARG A 144 20.49 -4.88 11.66
C ARG A 144 20.43 -6.40 11.75
N ALA A 145 20.91 -7.10 10.73
CA ALA A 145 21.30 -8.49 10.90
C ALA A 145 22.18 -8.57 12.16
N SER A 146 21.73 -9.36 13.13
CA SER A 146 22.55 -9.73 14.28
C SER A 146 23.86 -10.30 13.74
N ASN A 147 24.97 -9.61 14.03
CA ASN A 147 26.22 -10.32 14.22
C ASN A 147 26.06 -11.04 15.55
N ASP A 148 25.78 -12.34 15.50
CA ASP A 148 26.34 -13.38 16.37
C ASP A 148 25.92 -14.76 15.84
#